data_AF-A0A8B0SMH0-F1
#
_entry.id   AF-A0A8B0SMH0-F1
#
_cell.length_a   1.000
_cell.length_b   1.000
_cell.length_c   1.000
_cell.angle_alpha   90.00
_cell.angle_beta   90.00
_cell.angle_gamma   90.00
#
_symmetry.space_group_name_H-M   'P 1'
#
loop_
_entity.id
_entity.type
_entity.pdbx_description
1 polymer ?
#
loop_
_entity_poly.entity_id
_entity_poly.type
_entity_poly.pdbx_seq_one_letter_code
_entity_poly.pdbx_strand_id
1 'polypeptide(L)'
;MFYLIEKLATAVRGGTREVLETAVDANAIRILGQEMYECESSLREAKQHLAQVMADKLRLQRQLEVQKTQLAAKENLICRYLEQGDEAAALAQADDFSQHEARLAQQQRQHDQLHAYEQRLLQTLKSTANKLEHYRAELRMAQATQHAQQAVGKLSRHSNVHSDKFARMQDSLERIQQRHNAFDDQMQAQQDIAAYLNGDLPPAQQVREQAAKVLERLRNAPRP
;
A
#
# COMPACT_ATOMS: atom_id res chain seq x y z
N MET A 1 -12.69 -13.35 -17.30
CA MET A 1 -12.14 -13.27 -15.93
C MET A 1 -12.15 -11.83 -15.38
N PHE A 2 -13.19 -11.04 -15.67
CA PHE A 2 -13.32 -9.63 -15.24
C PHE A 2 -14.54 -9.39 -14.33
N TYR A 3 -15.25 -10.46 -13.94
CA TYR A 3 -16.54 -10.40 -13.24
C TYR A 3 -16.47 -10.15 -11.73
N LEU A 4 -15.28 -10.25 -11.11
CA LEU A 4 -15.10 -10.15 -9.65
C LEU A 4 -14.85 -8.71 -9.16
N ILE A 5 -14.26 -7.86 -10.00
CA ILE A 5 -13.93 -6.48 -9.64
C ILE A 5 -15.21 -5.61 -9.59
N GLU A 6 -16.21 -5.90 -10.43
CA GLU A 6 -17.51 -5.19 -10.41
C GLU A 6 -18.37 -5.53 -9.18
N LYS A 7 -18.25 -6.75 -8.63
CA LYS A 7 -18.99 -7.11 -7.40
C LYS A 7 -18.41 -6.44 -6.15
N LEU A 8 -17.09 -6.31 -6.06
CA LEU A 8 -16.44 -5.52 -5.01
C LEU A 8 -16.80 -4.03 -5.13
N ALA A 9 -16.90 -3.48 -6.34
CA ALA A 9 -17.34 -2.10 -6.55
C ALA A 9 -18.82 -1.86 -6.18
N THR A 10 -19.67 -2.90 -6.30
CA THR A 10 -21.09 -2.80 -5.93
C THR A 10 -21.29 -2.83 -4.41
N ALA A 11 -20.45 -3.55 -3.66
CA ALA A 11 -20.47 -3.56 -2.20
C ALA A 11 -20.06 -2.21 -1.59
N VAL A 12 -19.15 -1.48 -2.24
CA VAL A 12 -18.66 -0.17 -1.76
C VAL A 12 -19.69 0.97 -1.98
N ARG A 13 -20.65 0.82 -2.90
CA ARG A 13 -21.65 1.87 -3.19
C ARG A 13 -22.93 1.76 -2.35
N GLY A 14 -23.12 0.65 -1.64
CA GLY A 14 -24.26 0.38 -0.76
C GLY A 14 -24.03 0.88 0.66
N GLY A 15 -23.71 2.17 0.82
CA GLY A 15 -23.65 2.81 2.13
C GLY A 15 -25.05 3.02 2.70
N THR A 16 -25.67 1.99 3.24
CA THR A 16 -26.82 2.12 4.14
C THR A 16 -26.63 1.21 5.34
N ARG A 17 -26.45 1.86 6.50
CA ARG A 17 -26.89 1.37 7.81
C ARG A 17 -28.18 0.55 7.65
N GLU A 18 -28.23 -0.60 8.32
CA GLU A 18 -29.27 -1.64 8.25
C GLU A 18 -29.04 -2.77 7.24
N VAL A 19 -27.97 -3.56 7.46
CA VAL A 19 -28.08 -5.01 7.22
C VAL A 19 -28.48 -5.64 8.55
N LEU A 20 -29.79 -5.59 8.77
CA LEU A 20 -30.53 -6.33 9.77
C LEU A 20 -30.33 -7.83 9.52
N GLU A 21 -29.80 -8.55 10.52
CA GLU A 21 -29.79 -10.01 10.65
C GLU A 21 -29.47 -10.85 9.39
N THR A 22 -28.33 -10.66 8.74
CA THR A 22 -27.83 -11.69 7.83
C THR A 22 -27.17 -12.79 8.63
N ALA A 23 -27.80 -13.97 8.63
CA ALA A 23 -27.14 -15.24 8.89
C ALA A 23 -25.77 -15.23 8.20
N VAL A 24 -24.71 -15.25 9.01
CA VAL A 24 -23.34 -15.26 8.49
C VAL A 24 -23.17 -16.58 7.75
N ASP A 25 -23.17 -16.53 6.41
CA ASP A 25 -22.99 -17.73 5.59
C ASP A 25 -21.56 -18.26 5.80
N ALA A 26 -21.47 -19.41 6.47
CA ALA A 26 -20.22 -20.10 6.72
C ALA A 26 -19.42 -20.32 5.42
N ASN A 27 -20.11 -20.49 4.28
CA ASN A 27 -19.48 -20.63 2.98
C ASN A 27 -18.86 -19.31 2.50
N ALA A 28 -19.50 -18.17 2.73
CA ALA A 28 -18.96 -16.86 2.35
C ALA A 28 -17.66 -16.55 3.11
N ILE A 29 -17.61 -16.81 4.42
CA ILE A 29 -16.38 -16.68 5.22
C ILE A 29 -15.27 -17.59 4.69
N ARG A 30 -15.62 -18.85 4.37
CA ARG A 30 -14.65 -19.82 3.85
C ARG A 30 -14.11 -19.40 2.49
N ILE A 31 -14.97 -18.94 1.58
CA ILE A 31 -14.60 -18.46 0.25
C ILE A 31 -13.68 -17.23 0.38
N LEU A 32 -14.06 -16.23 1.18
CA LEU A 32 -13.24 -15.04 1.41
C LEU A 32 -11.86 -15.41 1.96
N GLY A 33 -11.79 -16.35 2.91
CA GLY A 33 -10.51 -16.85 3.43
C GLY A 33 -9.62 -17.50 2.37
N GLN A 34 -10.21 -18.26 1.43
CA GLN A 34 -9.47 -18.86 0.31
C GLN A 34 -8.97 -17.80 -0.67
N GLU A 35 -9.84 -16.88 -1.09
CA GLU A 35 -9.48 -15.79 -2.00
C GLU A 35 -8.37 -14.91 -1.43
N MET A 36 -8.39 -14.66 -0.13
CA MET A 36 -7.33 -13.94 0.57
C MET A 36 -6.01 -14.70 0.57
N TYR A 37 -6.03 -16.01 0.80
CA TYR A 37 -4.83 -16.84 0.75
C TYR A 37 -4.21 -16.86 -0.66
N GLU A 38 -5.04 -16.95 -1.70
CA GLU A 38 -4.59 -16.85 -3.09
C GLU A 38 -3.96 -15.47 -3.37
N CYS A 39 -4.63 -14.39 -2.94
CA CYS A 39 -4.10 -13.03 -3.07
C CYS A 39 -2.76 -12.85 -2.34
N GLU A 40 -2.59 -13.46 -1.16
CA GLU A 40 -1.32 -13.47 -0.44
C GLU A 40 -0.21 -14.17 -1.21
N SER A 41 -0.51 -15.31 -1.84
CA SER A 41 0.46 -16.03 -2.68
C SER A 41 0.89 -15.16 -3.86
N SER A 42 -0.08 -14.60 -4.60
CA SER A 42 0.21 -13.69 -5.71
C SER A 42 0.97 -12.44 -5.28
N LEU A 43 0.70 -11.91 -4.08
CA LEU A 43 1.45 -10.78 -3.52
C LEU A 43 2.92 -11.16 -3.25
N ARG A 44 3.20 -12.38 -2.78
CA ARG A 44 4.58 -12.87 -2.57
C ARG A 44 5.32 -13.03 -3.90
N GLU A 45 4.68 -13.61 -4.90
CA GLU A 45 5.24 -13.75 -6.25
C GLU A 45 5.54 -12.38 -6.88
N ALA A 46 4.60 -11.44 -6.76
CA ALA A 46 4.79 -10.08 -7.26
C ALA A 46 5.93 -9.34 -6.55
N LYS A 47 6.17 -9.58 -5.25
CA LYS A 47 7.34 -9.07 -4.52
C LYS A 47 8.66 -9.66 -5.04
N GLN A 48 8.69 -10.95 -5.36
CA GLN A 48 9.87 -11.58 -5.97
C GLN A 48 10.15 -11.00 -7.35
N HIS A 49 9.11 -10.81 -8.17
CA HIS A 49 9.23 -10.12 -9.45
C HIS A 49 9.75 -8.69 -9.32
N LEU A 50 9.24 -7.91 -8.35
CA LEU A 50 9.77 -6.58 -8.07
C LEU A 50 11.26 -6.62 -7.73
N ALA A 51 11.68 -7.55 -6.87
CA ALA A 51 13.09 -7.70 -6.53
C ALA A 51 13.96 -8.01 -7.76
N GLN A 52 13.48 -8.84 -8.68
CA GLN A 52 14.16 -9.11 -9.95
C GLN A 52 14.29 -7.86 -10.83
N VAL A 53 13.21 -7.08 -10.98
CA VAL A 53 13.22 -5.80 -11.72
C VAL A 53 14.23 -4.83 -11.11
N MET A 54 14.25 -4.71 -9.79
CA MET A 54 15.20 -3.85 -9.07
C MET A 54 16.65 -4.30 -9.30
N ALA A 55 16.90 -5.60 -9.27
CA ALA A 55 18.22 -6.17 -9.54
C ALA A 55 18.68 -5.89 -10.98
N ASP A 56 17.79 -6.05 -11.96
CA ASP A 56 18.07 -5.76 -13.36
C ASP A 56 18.33 -4.26 -13.59
N LYS A 57 17.52 -3.38 -12.97
CA LYS A 57 17.75 -1.93 -12.98
C LYS A 57 19.12 -1.58 -12.41
N LEU A 58 19.48 -2.11 -11.24
CA LEU A 58 20.76 -1.83 -10.59
C LEU A 58 21.96 -2.38 -11.40
N ARG A 59 21.80 -3.53 -12.06
CA ARG A 59 22.82 -4.05 -12.99
C ARG A 59 23.01 -3.10 -14.17
N LEU A 60 21.93 -2.66 -14.80
CA LEU A 60 21.98 -1.73 -15.93
C LEU A 60 22.55 -0.36 -15.52
N GLN A 61 22.18 0.14 -14.34
CA GLN A 61 22.74 1.37 -13.78
C GLN A 61 24.27 1.28 -13.64
N ARG A 62 24.79 0.19 -13.06
CA ARG A 62 26.25 -0.01 -12.94
C ARG A 62 26.94 -0.06 -14.31
N GLN A 63 26.32 -0.72 -15.30
CA GLN A 63 26.85 -0.75 -16.66
C GLN A 63 26.89 0.64 -17.30
N LEU A 64 25.83 1.44 -17.12
CA LEU A 64 25.77 2.82 -17.60
C LEU A 64 26.87 3.69 -16.98
N GLU A 65 27.12 3.58 -15.67
CA GLU A 65 28.18 4.34 -15.01
C GLU A 65 29.58 3.96 -15.53
N VAL A 66 29.84 2.67 -15.77
CA VAL A 66 31.11 2.23 -16.39
C VAL A 66 31.24 2.77 -17.82
N GLN A 67 30.17 2.73 -18.62
CA GLN A 67 30.21 3.25 -19.99
C GLN A 67 30.38 4.77 -20.04
N LYS A 68 29.77 5.52 -19.11
CA LYS A 68 29.95 6.98 -18.99
C LYS A 68 31.40 7.34 -18.68
N THR A 69 32.05 6.61 -17.77
CA THR A 69 33.47 6.86 -17.46
C THR A 69 34.38 6.54 -18.65
N GLN A 70 34.08 5.47 -19.41
CA GLN A 70 34.79 5.15 -20.65
C GLN A 70 34.59 6.23 -21.73
N LEU A 71 33.37 6.75 -21.89
CA LEU A 71 33.09 7.85 -22.82
C LEU A 71 33.86 9.12 -22.42
N ALA A 72 33.83 9.51 -21.14
CA ALA A 72 34.59 10.66 -20.67
C ALA A 72 36.11 10.51 -20.94
N ALA A 73 36.67 9.30 -20.81
CA ALA A 73 38.05 9.03 -21.17
C ALA A 73 38.31 9.19 -22.68
N LYS A 74 37.40 8.70 -23.53
CA LYS A 74 37.47 8.87 -24.99
C LYS A 74 37.34 10.33 -25.41
N GLU A 75 36.46 11.10 -24.77
CA GLU A 75 36.28 12.53 -25.01
C GLU A 75 37.60 13.30 -24.77
N ASN A 76 38.25 13.06 -23.63
CA ASN A 76 39.55 13.64 -23.33
C ASN A 76 40.62 13.26 -24.36
N LEU A 77 40.56 12.05 -24.91
CA LEU A 77 41.50 11.57 -25.91
C LEU A 77 41.27 12.24 -27.28
N ILE A 78 40.01 12.47 -27.66
CA ILE A 78 39.65 13.27 -28.84
C ILE A 78 40.18 14.70 -28.70
N CYS A 79 39.97 15.34 -27.53
CA CYS A 79 40.49 16.68 -27.27
C CYS A 79 42.01 16.76 -27.46
N ARG A 80 42.76 15.75 -26.99
CA ARG A 80 44.22 15.70 -27.19
C ARG A 80 44.64 15.57 -28.65
N TYR A 81 43.94 14.78 -29.46
CA TYR A 81 44.25 14.70 -30.90
C TYR A 81 43.96 16.02 -31.62
N LEU A 82 42.87 16.70 -31.24
CA LEU A 82 42.55 18.03 -31.75
C LEU A 82 43.62 19.07 -31.37
N GLU A 83 44.09 19.06 -30.12
CA GLU A 83 45.18 19.93 -29.65
C GLU A 83 46.50 19.68 -30.38
N GLN A 84 46.75 18.45 -30.80
CA GLN A 84 47.93 18.05 -31.57
C GLN A 84 47.80 18.34 -33.08
N GLY A 85 46.63 18.79 -33.54
CA GLY A 85 46.33 19.04 -34.95
C GLY A 85 46.14 17.76 -35.79
N ASP A 86 46.02 16.60 -35.15
CA ASP A 86 45.73 15.33 -35.83
C ASP A 86 44.21 15.16 -36.01
N GLU A 87 43.66 15.93 -36.95
CA GLU A 87 42.22 15.94 -37.23
C GLU A 87 41.72 14.58 -37.75
N ALA A 88 42.56 13.83 -38.45
CA ALA A 88 42.19 12.52 -38.99
C ALA A 88 41.96 11.49 -37.87
N ALA A 89 42.89 11.42 -36.90
CA ALA A 89 42.73 10.56 -35.73
C ALA A 89 41.58 11.02 -34.82
N ALA A 90 41.43 12.34 -34.63
CA ALA A 90 40.32 12.90 -33.87
C ALA A 90 38.95 12.54 -34.47
N LEU A 91 38.81 12.64 -35.78
CA LEU A 91 37.55 12.35 -36.48
C LEU A 91 37.18 10.86 -36.41
N ALA A 92 38.15 9.95 -36.56
CA ALA A 92 37.93 8.51 -36.38
C ALA A 92 37.48 8.17 -34.94
N GLN A 93 38.09 8.79 -33.94
CA GLN A 93 37.72 8.57 -32.54
C GLN A 93 36.37 9.20 -32.17
N ALA A 94 36.01 10.32 -32.81
CA ALA A 94 34.72 10.98 -32.66
C ALA A 94 33.57 10.17 -33.27
N ASP A 95 33.78 9.49 -34.40
CA ASP A 95 32.76 8.59 -34.98
C ASP A 95 32.46 7.43 -34.02
N ASP A 96 33.49 6.76 -33.50
CA ASP A 96 33.34 5.70 -32.48
C ASP A 96 32.66 6.22 -31.21
N PHE A 97 33.05 7.42 -30.74
CA PHE A 97 32.39 8.08 -29.61
C PHE A 97 30.89 8.26 -29.85
N SER A 98 30.49 8.78 -31.02
CA SER A 98 29.08 9.02 -31.35
C SER A 98 28.24 7.73 -31.33
N GLN A 99 28.82 6.62 -31.81
CA GLN A 99 28.17 5.31 -31.80
C GLN A 99 28.04 4.74 -30.38
N HIS A 100 29.02 4.98 -29.52
CA HIS A 100 28.95 4.61 -28.10
C HIS A 100 27.95 5.48 -27.33
N GLU A 101 27.90 6.77 -27.61
CA GLU A 101 26.95 7.70 -27.00
C GLU A 101 25.50 7.35 -27.37
N ALA A 102 25.23 7.03 -28.64
CA ALA A 102 23.91 6.58 -29.09
C ALA A 102 23.47 5.29 -28.36
N ARG A 103 24.38 4.33 -28.17
CA ARG A 103 24.13 3.10 -27.40
C ARG A 103 23.86 3.39 -25.92
N LEU A 104 24.65 4.27 -25.30
CA LEU A 104 24.44 4.72 -23.93
C LEU A 104 23.05 5.34 -23.76
N ALA A 105 22.64 6.22 -24.68
CA ALA A 105 21.32 6.85 -24.66
C ALA A 105 20.17 5.84 -24.81
N GLN A 106 20.36 4.78 -25.58
CA GLN A 106 19.39 3.67 -25.65
C GLN A 106 19.31 2.90 -24.33
N GLN A 107 20.46 2.57 -23.72
CA GLN A 107 20.50 1.86 -22.44
C GLN A 107 19.95 2.72 -21.29
N GLN A 108 20.15 4.04 -21.32
CA GLN A 108 19.56 4.97 -20.36
C GLN A 108 18.03 4.96 -20.46
N ARG A 109 17.47 4.99 -21.68
CA ARG A 109 16.02 4.86 -21.89
C ARG A 109 15.47 3.53 -21.33
N GLN A 110 16.19 2.42 -21.49
CA GLN A 110 15.81 1.13 -20.91
C GLN A 110 15.83 1.17 -19.38
N HIS A 111 16.85 1.80 -18.79
CA HIS A 111 16.94 2.00 -17.34
C HIS A 111 15.74 2.83 -16.82
N ASP A 112 15.39 3.91 -17.51
CA ASP A 112 14.28 4.77 -17.11
C ASP A 112 12.93 4.06 -17.22
N GLN A 113 12.77 3.19 -18.23
CA GLN A 113 11.60 2.31 -18.36
C GLN A 113 11.51 1.32 -17.20
N LEU A 114 12.62 0.68 -16.80
CA LEU A 114 12.65 -0.22 -15.65
C LEU A 114 12.33 0.53 -14.35
N HIS A 115 12.86 1.74 -14.17
CA HIS A 115 12.54 2.59 -13.02
C HIS A 115 11.05 2.94 -12.97
N ALA A 116 10.45 3.36 -14.09
CA ALA A 116 9.02 3.64 -14.14
C ALA A 116 8.16 2.39 -13.85
N TYR A 117 8.58 1.22 -14.34
CA TYR A 117 7.90 -0.05 -14.08
C TYR A 117 7.97 -0.45 -12.60
N GLU A 118 9.15 -0.35 -11.99
CA GLU A 118 9.37 -0.57 -10.55
C GLU A 118 8.44 0.28 -9.69
N GLN A 119 8.36 1.60 -9.96
CA GLN A 119 7.50 2.51 -9.19
C GLN A 119 6.02 2.13 -9.26
N ARG A 120 5.54 1.78 -10.46
CA ARG A 120 4.15 1.32 -10.67
C ARG A 120 3.86 0.01 -9.93
N LEU A 121 4.80 -0.94 -10.00
CA LEU A 121 4.66 -2.23 -9.33
C LEU A 121 4.68 -2.07 -7.81
N LEU A 122 5.56 -1.21 -7.28
CA LEU A 122 5.64 -0.91 -5.85
C LEU A 122 4.36 -0.25 -5.33
N GLN A 123 3.82 0.73 -6.06
CA GLN A 123 2.55 1.37 -5.71
C GLN A 123 1.39 0.37 -5.70
N THR A 124 1.33 -0.51 -6.70
CA THR A 124 0.31 -1.56 -6.80
C THR A 124 0.43 -2.54 -5.64
N LEU A 125 1.63 -3.02 -5.34
CA LEU A 125 1.92 -3.91 -4.22
C LEU A 125 1.51 -3.30 -2.88
N LYS A 126 1.81 -2.02 -2.65
CA LYS A 126 1.42 -1.30 -1.43
C LYS A 126 -0.10 -1.20 -1.29
N SER A 127 -0.79 -0.83 -2.39
CA SER A 127 -2.26 -0.75 -2.39
C SER A 127 -2.90 -2.12 -2.11
N THR A 128 -2.41 -3.18 -2.76
CA THR A 128 -2.91 -4.55 -2.57
C THR A 128 -2.64 -5.05 -1.16
N ALA A 129 -1.45 -4.79 -0.59
CA ALA A 129 -1.13 -5.16 0.78
C ALA A 129 -2.07 -4.48 1.79
N ASN A 130 -2.32 -3.18 1.63
CA ASN A 130 -3.24 -2.45 2.52
C ASN A 130 -4.68 -3.00 2.43
N LYS A 131 -5.17 -3.29 1.22
CA LYS A 131 -6.49 -3.92 1.03
C LYS A 131 -6.58 -5.29 1.68
N LEU A 132 -5.51 -6.08 1.56
CA LEU A 132 -5.46 -7.41 2.17
C LEU A 132 -5.52 -7.33 3.70
N GLU A 133 -4.82 -6.38 4.33
CA GLU A 133 -4.91 -6.17 5.78
C GLU A 133 -6.33 -5.78 6.21
N HIS A 134 -7.00 -4.92 5.44
CA HIS A 134 -8.38 -4.56 5.69
C HIS A 134 -9.31 -5.79 5.63
N TYR A 135 -9.24 -6.59 4.56
CA TYR A 135 -10.04 -7.81 4.46
C TYR A 135 -9.71 -8.84 5.54
N ARG A 136 -8.47 -8.89 6.06
CA ARG A 136 -8.11 -9.72 7.23
C ARG A 136 -8.83 -9.28 8.48
N ALA A 137 -8.95 -7.99 8.72
CA ALA A 137 -9.71 -7.46 9.85
C ALA A 137 -11.20 -7.82 9.70
N GLU A 138 -11.77 -7.61 8.52
CA GLU A 138 -13.18 -7.96 8.24
C GLU A 138 -13.46 -9.46 8.39
N LEU A 139 -12.59 -10.32 7.87
CA LEU A 139 -12.72 -11.77 8.02
C LEU A 139 -12.69 -12.19 9.49
N ARG A 140 -11.78 -11.63 10.30
CA ARG A 140 -11.70 -11.90 11.74
C ARG A 140 -12.98 -11.47 12.46
N MET A 141 -13.53 -10.31 12.12
CA MET A 141 -14.78 -9.83 12.69
C MET A 141 -15.95 -10.74 12.31
N ALA A 142 -16.07 -11.11 11.04
CA ALA A 142 -17.11 -12.02 10.56
C ALA A 142 -17.03 -13.40 11.23
N GLN A 143 -15.83 -13.96 11.41
CA GLN A 143 -15.60 -15.20 12.17
C GLN A 143 -16.02 -15.07 13.63
N ALA A 144 -15.66 -13.97 14.30
CA ALA A 144 -16.06 -13.71 15.67
C ALA A 144 -17.59 -13.62 15.81
N THR A 145 -18.27 -12.91 14.90
CA THR A 145 -19.74 -12.83 14.84
C THR A 145 -20.37 -14.21 14.63
N GLN A 146 -19.83 -15.01 13.71
CA GLN A 146 -20.30 -16.36 13.45
C GLN A 146 -20.18 -17.26 14.70
N HIS A 147 -19.03 -17.20 15.39
CA HIS A 147 -18.81 -17.95 16.62
C HIS A 147 -19.76 -17.53 17.74
N ALA A 148 -20.01 -16.23 17.90
CA ALA A 148 -20.97 -15.70 18.87
C ALA A 148 -22.39 -16.21 18.57
N GLN A 149 -22.84 -16.13 17.31
CA GLN A 149 -24.15 -16.65 16.88
C GLN A 149 -24.28 -18.15 17.15
N GLN A 150 -23.25 -18.94 16.82
CA GLN A 150 -23.22 -20.38 17.11
C GLN A 150 -23.29 -20.66 18.62
N ALA A 151 -22.60 -19.89 19.45
CA ALA A 151 -22.64 -20.01 20.89
C ALA A 151 -24.05 -19.71 21.43
N VAL A 152 -24.67 -18.60 21.01
CA VAL A 152 -26.05 -18.23 21.37
C VAL A 152 -27.06 -19.28 20.92
N GLY A 153 -26.95 -19.81 19.70
CA GLY A 153 -27.81 -20.87 19.20
C GLY A 153 -27.67 -22.18 20.00
N LYS A 154 -26.45 -22.53 20.42
CA LYS A 154 -26.20 -23.68 21.33
C LYS A 154 -26.77 -23.44 22.73
N LEU A 155 -26.68 -22.20 23.23
CA LEU A 155 -27.23 -21.77 24.53
C LEU A 155 -28.77 -21.83 24.55
N SER A 156 -29.43 -21.37 23.49
CA SER A 156 -30.91 -21.44 23.36
C SER A 156 -31.42 -22.89 23.41
N ARG A 157 -30.65 -23.85 22.89
CA ARG A 157 -30.96 -25.28 22.98
C ARG A 157 -30.70 -25.91 24.37
N HIS A 158 -30.07 -25.18 25.30
CA HIS A 158 -29.62 -25.68 26.62
C HIS A 158 -30.10 -24.82 27.83
N SER A 159 -31.12 -23.97 27.64
CA SER A 159 -31.52 -22.91 28.59
C SER A 159 -31.94 -23.35 30.01
N ASN A 160 -32.13 -24.64 30.28
CA ASN A 160 -32.62 -25.11 31.58
C ASN A 160 -31.53 -25.40 32.64
N VAL A 161 -30.22 -25.24 32.36
CA VAL A 161 -29.18 -25.82 33.26
C VAL A 161 -28.17 -24.83 33.90
N HIS A 162 -27.94 -23.61 33.41
CA HIS A 162 -26.81 -22.81 33.94
C HIS A 162 -27.01 -21.28 33.96
N SER A 163 -27.57 -20.75 35.06
CA SER A 163 -27.66 -19.31 35.35
C SER A 163 -26.30 -18.66 35.70
N ASP A 164 -25.45 -19.32 36.49
CA ASP A 164 -24.20 -18.71 36.99
C ASP A 164 -23.08 -18.58 35.94
N LYS A 165 -23.16 -19.32 34.83
CA LYS A 165 -22.21 -19.21 33.71
C LYS A 165 -22.47 -17.95 32.87
N PHE A 166 -23.70 -17.40 32.89
CA PHE A 166 -24.04 -16.17 32.17
C PHE A 166 -23.30 -14.95 32.73
N ALA A 167 -23.23 -14.78 34.06
CA ALA A 167 -22.53 -13.65 34.68
C ALA A 167 -21.04 -13.62 34.32
N ARG A 168 -20.36 -14.79 34.31
CA ARG A 168 -18.94 -14.87 33.92
C ARG A 168 -18.71 -14.66 32.44
N MET A 169 -19.69 -15.00 31.59
CA MET A 169 -19.58 -14.86 30.15
C MET A 169 -19.89 -13.43 29.70
N GLN A 170 -20.81 -12.73 30.37
CA GLN A 170 -21.04 -11.29 30.20
C GLN A 170 -19.81 -10.47 30.59
N ASP A 171 -19.19 -10.82 31.72
CA ASP A 171 -17.92 -10.27 32.19
C ASP A 171 -16.74 -10.58 31.21
N SER A 172 -16.82 -11.71 30.48
CA SER A 172 -15.84 -12.06 29.44
C SER A 172 -16.11 -11.34 28.12
N LEU A 173 -17.38 -11.10 27.77
CA LEU A 173 -17.78 -10.30 26.62
C LEU A 173 -17.38 -8.83 26.81
N GLU A 174 -17.60 -8.26 27.99
CA GLU A 174 -17.13 -6.91 28.33
C GLU A 174 -15.60 -6.81 28.23
N ARG A 175 -14.86 -7.82 28.71
CA ARG A 175 -13.39 -7.87 28.54
C ARG A 175 -12.97 -7.97 27.07
N ILE A 176 -13.68 -8.74 26.24
CA ILE A 176 -13.37 -8.87 24.81
C ILE A 176 -13.68 -7.56 24.08
N GLN A 177 -14.82 -6.93 24.38
CA GLN A 177 -15.23 -5.64 23.82
C GLN A 177 -14.23 -4.54 24.20
N GLN A 178 -13.81 -4.48 25.47
CA GLN A 178 -12.80 -3.54 25.94
C GLN A 178 -11.44 -3.77 25.28
N ARG A 179 -11.04 -5.03 25.07
CA ARG A 179 -9.79 -5.36 24.38
C ARG A 179 -9.84 -5.02 22.89
N HIS A 180 -11.01 -5.12 22.25
CA HIS A 180 -11.22 -4.72 20.87
C HIS A 180 -11.19 -3.19 20.73
N ASN A 181 -11.93 -2.46 21.57
CA ASN A 181 -11.89 -0.99 21.59
C ASN A 181 -10.47 -0.47 21.86
N ALA A 182 -9.75 -1.08 22.81
CA ALA A 182 -8.35 -0.72 23.08
C ALA A 182 -7.42 -0.99 21.88
N PHE A 183 -7.71 -2.01 21.07
CA PHE A 183 -6.96 -2.30 19.85
C PHE A 183 -7.28 -1.29 18.75
N ASP A 184 -8.55 -0.94 18.55
CA ASP A 184 -8.97 0.08 17.59
C ASP A 184 -8.41 1.45 17.97
N ASP A 185 -8.47 1.83 19.25
CA ASP A 185 -7.86 3.05 19.79
C ASP A 185 -6.33 3.06 19.57
N GLN A 186 -5.67 1.90 19.72
CA GLN A 186 -4.24 1.77 19.46
C GLN A 186 -3.90 1.87 17.97
N MET A 187 -4.75 1.33 17.09
CA MET A 187 -4.62 1.43 15.64
C MET A 187 -4.83 2.87 15.17
N GLN A 188 -5.85 3.55 15.70
CA GLN A 188 -6.11 4.97 15.49
C GLN A 188 -4.90 5.81 15.93
N ALA A 189 -4.35 5.54 17.11
CA ALA A 189 -3.16 6.22 17.62
C ALA A 189 -1.92 5.95 16.75
N GLN A 190 -1.75 4.74 16.20
CA GLN A 190 -0.65 4.44 15.27
C GLN A 190 -0.82 5.16 13.93
N GLN A 191 -2.05 5.28 13.42
CA GLN A 191 -2.36 6.06 12.22
C GLN A 191 -2.09 7.55 12.45
N ASP A 192 -2.47 8.08 13.62
CA ASP A 192 -2.17 9.45 14.01
C ASP A 192 -0.65 9.67 14.12
N ILE A 193 0.10 8.75 14.73
CA ILE A 193 1.57 8.82 14.81
C ILE A 193 2.19 8.76 13.41
N ALA A 194 1.67 7.90 12.52
CA ALA A 194 2.14 7.81 11.14
C ALA A 194 1.84 9.09 10.33
N ALA A 195 0.72 9.77 10.60
CA ALA A 195 0.41 11.08 10.04
C ALA A 195 1.37 12.17 10.58
N TYR A 196 1.63 12.16 11.89
CA TYR A 196 2.61 13.04 12.55
C TYR A 196 4.03 12.89 11.97
N LEU A 197 4.48 11.66 11.74
CA LEU A 197 5.80 11.36 11.18
C LEU A 197 5.93 11.73 9.70
N ASN A 198 4.83 11.77 8.96
CA ASN A 198 4.79 12.18 7.55
C ASN A 198 4.51 13.68 7.35
N GLY A 199 4.39 14.48 8.43
CA GLY A 199 4.29 15.94 8.37
C GLY A 199 2.88 16.50 8.19
N ASP A 200 1.83 15.68 8.30
CA ASP A 200 0.44 16.14 8.25
C ASP A 200 -0.11 16.41 9.66
N LEU A 201 -0.74 17.57 9.86
CA LEU A 201 -1.37 17.92 11.15
C LEU A 201 -2.51 16.95 11.47
N PRO A 202 -2.62 16.47 12.72
CA PRO A 202 -3.67 15.53 13.12
C PRO A 202 -5.06 16.16 13.04
N PRO A 203 -6.12 15.35 12.81
CA PRO A 203 -7.48 15.84 12.64
C PRO A 203 -8.00 16.63 13.85
N ALA A 204 -7.59 16.27 15.07
CA ALA A 204 -7.98 16.99 16.29
C ALA A 204 -7.42 18.42 16.37
N GLN A 205 -6.24 18.67 15.81
CA GLN A 205 -5.67 20.02 15.71
C GLN A 205 -6.28 20.80 14.55
N GLN A 206 -6.61 20.14 13.43
CA GLN A 206 -7.34 20.77 12.32
C GLN A 206 -8.73 21.25 12.76
N VAL A 207 -9.47 20.47 13.55
CA VAL A 207 -10.77 20.88 14.09
C VAL A 207 -10.61 22.07 15.06
N ARG A 208 -9.54 22.09 15.88
CA ARG A 208 -9.24 23.24 16.76
C ARG A 208 -8.83 24.49 15.99
N GLU A 209 -8.02 24.37 14.95
CA GLU A 209 -7.66 25.49 14.09
C GLU A 209 -8.85 26.00 13.26
N GLN A 210 -9.70 25.10 12.76
CA GLN A 210 -10.94 25.47 12.08
C GLN A 210 -11.90 26.19 13.03
N ALA A 211 -12.04 25.70 14.28
CA ALA A 211 -12.82 26.38 15.31
C ALA A 211 -12.24 27.77 15.66
N ALA A 212 -10.91 27.91 15.75
CA ALA A 212 -10.25 29.19 15.96
C ALA A 212 -10.46 30.17 14.79
N LYS A 213 -10.36 29.69 13.54
CA LYS A 213 -10.64 30.48 12.33
C LYS A 213 -12.10 30.91 12.21
N VAL A 214 -13.05 30.08 12.68
CA VAL A 214 -14.47 30.43 12.75
C VAL A 214 -14.72 31.50 13.83
N LEU A 215 -14.08 31.41 14.99
CA LEU A 215 -14.17 32.42 16.04
C LEU A 215 -13.60 33.77 15.60
N GLU A 216 -12.48 33.80 14.88
CA GLU A 216 -11.95 35.05 14.32
C GLU A 216 -12.85 35.68 13.26
N ARG A 217 -13.47 34.87 12.39
CA ARG A 217 -14.47 35.37 11.42
C ARG A 217 -15.69 35.99 12.11
N LEU A 218 -16.18 35.37 13.18
CA LEU A 218 -17.33 35.87 13.93
C LEU A 218 -16.99 37.12 14.77
N ARG A 219 -15.73 37.27 15.19
CA ARG A 219 -15.24 38.46 15.91
C ARG A 219 -15.02 39.67 15.00
N ASN A 220 -14.67 39.43 13.74
CA ASN A 220 -14.43 40.47 12.72
C ASN A 220 -15.66 40.76 11.83
N ALA A 221 -16.80 40.09 12.07
CA ALA A 221 -18.05 40.43 11.41
C ALA A 221 -18.60 41.75 11.99
N PRO A 222 -18.93 42.76 11.17
CA PRO A 222 -19.55 43.98 11.68
C PRO A 222 -20.90 43.62 12.29
N ARG A 223 -21.07 43.94 13.57
CA ARG A 223 -22.39 43.84 14.24
C ARG A 223 -23.34 44.88 13.61
N PRO A 224 -24.63 44.55 13.43
CA PRO A 224 -25.63 45.50 12.97
C PRO A 224 -25.78 46.68 13.94
#